data_AF-A0A0F0GYQ4-F1
#
_entry.id   AF-A0A0F0GYQ4-F1
#
_cell.length_a   1.000
_cell.length_b   1.000
_cell.length_c   1.000
_cell.angle_alpha   90.00
_cell.angle_beta   90.00
_cell.angle_gamma   90.00
#
_symmetry.space_group_name_H-M   'P 1'
#
loop_
_entity.id
_entity.type
_entity.pdbx_description
1 polymer ?
#
loop_
_entity_poly.entity_id
_entity_poly.type
_entity_poly.pdbx_seq_one_letter_code
_entity_poly.pdbx_strand_id
1 'polypeptide(L)'
;MKYGNQGNTGTFGRFRRRLLRAGIAAALVLGSIGAATVPASAAQTCTGATDANLCLAIDRLPNGLFAVHVGIDVHMSFEDAQEYIDDPGDPFILRIRGDDSGKLAEFLFSAPITSLGASPEFGLSANFDTVVSSAQLDEDRNDQDEIRAEVLLFDSDTNTVTGRFVSNRITGNWS
;
A
#
# COMPACT_ATOMS: atom_id res chain seq x y z
N MET A 1 55.11 67.97 15.67
CA MET A 1 55.18 68.66 16.99
C MET A 1 54.71 67.69 18.06
N LYS A 2 55.51 67.59 19.14
CA LYS A 2 55.12 67.35 20.54
C LYS A 2 54.60 65.95 21.03
N TYR A 3 55.45 65.36 21.89
CA TYR A 3 55.21 64.63 23.17
C TYR A 3 54.37 63.33 23.12
N GLY A 4 54.81 62.17 23.64
CA GLY A 4 55.20 61.87 25.04
C GLY A 4 53.97 61.26 25.76
N ASN A 5 54.00 60.35 26.73
CA ASN A 5 55.02 59.69 27.54
C ASN A 5 54.31 58.62 28.43
N GLN A 6 54.99 57.50 28.72
CA GLN A 6 55.02 56.71 29.97
C GLN A 6 53.79 56.12 30.71
N GLY A 7 54.06 54.91 31.24
CA GLY A 7 53.53 54.35 32.50
C GLY A 7 52.48 53.25 32.28
N ASN A 8 52.45 52.10 32.95
CA ASN A 8 53.04 51.74 34.23
C ASN A 8 53.06 50.20 34.38
N THR A 9 54.02 49.73 35.17
CA THR A 9 54.28 48.34 35.57
C THR A 9 53.19 47.74 36.46
N GLY A 10 52.93 46.44 36.30
CA GLY A 10 52.18 45.62 37.25
C GLY A 10 52.48 44.14 37.06
N THR A 11 53.15 43.54 38.03
CA THR A 11 53.75 42.19 37.97
C THR A 11 52.96 41.18 38.81
N PHE A 12 53.03 39.91 38.39
CA PHE A 12 52.80 38.65 39.12
C PHE A 12 51.37 38.14 39.40
N GLY A 13 51.08 36.96 38.82
CA GLY A 13 49.89 36.18 39.14
C GLY A 13 49.87 34.75 38.56
N ARG A 14 50.79 33.90 39.05
CA ARG A 14 50.73 32.42 39.22
C ARG A 14 49.95 31.54 38.21
N PHE A 15 50.71 30.63 37.59
CA PHE A 15 50.44 29.20 37.35
C PHE A 15 48.98 28.72 37.23
N ARG A 16 48.65 28.17 36.05
CA ARG A 16 48.12 26.79 35.91
C ARG A 16 48.19 26.33 34.46
N ARG A 17 49.02 25.30 34.22
CA ARG A 17 49.02 24.51 32.98
C ARG A 17 47.65 23.87 32.83
N ARG A 18 46.94 24.13 31.72
CA ARG A 18 45.92 23.20 31.21
C ARG A 18 46.02 23.13 29.70
N LEU A 19 46.12 21.89 29.26
CA LEU A 19 46.34 21.42 27.91
C LEU A 19 45.18 21.84 26.99
N LEU A 20 45.52 22.34 25.81
CA LEU A 20 44.64 22.49 24.66
C LEU A 20 43.98 21.13 24.37
N ARG A 21 42.65 21.03 24.54
CA ARG A 21 41.85 19.96 23.96
C ARG A 21 41.20 20.49 22.70
N ALA A 22 41.51 19.81 21.60
CA ALA A 22 41.05 20.03 20.25
C ALA A 22 39.52 20.07 20.18
N GLY A 23 39.01 20.95 19.32
CA GLY A 23 37.59 21.11 19.07
C GLY A 23 37.01 19.98 18.22
N ILE A 24 35.71 19.74 18.43
CA ILE A 24 34.82 19.13 17.46
C ILE A 24 33.55 19.97 17.47
N ALA A 25 33.31 20.65 16.34
CA ALA A 25 32.04 21.26 16.03
C ALA A 25 31.07 20.18 15.53
N ALA A 26 29.84 20.18 16.03
CA ALA A 26 28.72 19.53 15.37
C ALA A 26 27.46 20.36 15.65
N ALA A 27 27.06 21.16 14.67
CA ALA A 27 25.73 21.73 14.60
C ALA A 27 24.85 20.76 13.81
N LEU A 28 23.77 20.25 14.42
CA LEU A 28 22.71 19.54 13.70
C LEU A 28 21.34 19.97 14.26
N VAL A 29 20.72 20.85 13.48
CA VAL A 29 19.28 20.96 13.14
C VAL A 29 18.29 20.40 14.17
N LEU A 30 17.62 21.31 14.89
CA LEU A 30 16.31 21.05 15.49
C LEU A 30 15.28 20.96 14.34
N GLY A 31 15.05 19.74 13.87
CA GLY A 31 14.01 19.45 12.89
C GLY A 31 12.63 19.71 13.50
N SER A 32 11.86 20.53 12.80
CA SER A 32 10.44 20.78 13.02
C SER A 32 9.68 19.50 13.38
N ILE A 33 8.86 19.57 14.44
CA ILE A 33 7.78 18.61 14.70
C ILE A 33 6.79 18.78 13.55
N GLY A 34 7.04 18.05 12.45
CA GLY A 34 6.04 17.85 11.42
C GLY A 34 4.86 17.15 12.07
N ALA A 35 3.66 17.64 11.81
CA ALA A 35 2.44 16.95 12.18
C ALA A 35 2.60 15.48 11.78
N ALA A 36 2.43 14.57 12.74
CA ALA A 36 2.23 13.17 12.42
C ALA A 36 0.94 13.12 11.58
N THR A 37 1.10 13.05 10.26
CA THR A 37 0.02 12.58 9.40
C THR A 37 -0.26 11.17 9.88
N VAL A 38 -1.37 10.98 10.60
CA VAL A 38 -1.93 9.64 10.84
C VAL A 38 -1.88 8.95 9.48
N PRO A 39 -1.25 7.76 9.35
CA PRO A 39 -1.21 7.09 8.07
C PRO A 39 -2.64 7.02 7.55
N ALA A 40 -2.89 7.53 6.35
CA ALA A 40 -4.08 7.13 5.62
C ALA A 40 -4.03 5.60 5.65
N SER A 41 -5.00 4.98 6.32
CA SER A 41 -5.02 3.55 6.58
C SER A 41 -5.29 2.83 5.26
N ALA A 42 -4.23 2.73 4.47
CA ALA A 42 -4.09 1.92 3.28
C ALA A 42 -3.77 0.51 3.75
N ALA A 43 -4.65 -0.44 3.48
CA ALA A 43 -4.37 -1.84 3.70
C ALA A 43 -4.18 -2.51 2.35
N GLN A 44 -3.12 -3.28 2.19
CA GLN A 44 -2.83 -4.03 0.96
C GLN A 44 -2.29 -5.41 1.29
N THR A 45 -2.66 -6.38 0.47
CA THR A 45 -2.08 -7.71 0.50
C THR A 45 -2.01 -8.30 -0.90
N CYS A 46 -1.02 -9.15 -1.15
CA CYS A 46 -0.83 -9.88 -2.39
C CYS A 46 -0.54 -11.35 -2.08
N THR A 47 -1.06 -12.28 -2.88
CA THR A 47 -0.82 -13.72 -2.68
C THR A 47 0.65 -14.10 -2.89
N GLY A 48 1.32 -13.49 -3.88
CA GLY A 48 2.67 -13.88 -4.30
C GLY A 48 2.74 -15.33 -4.82
N ALA A 49 1.60 -15.91 -5.21
CA ALA A 49 1.55 -17.27 -5.72
C ALA A 49 2.09 -17.35 -7.15
N THR A 50 2.66 -18.50 -7.50
CA THR A 50 3.39 -18.69 -8.76
C THR A 50 2.51 -18.95 -9.96
N ASP A 51 1.28 -19.39 -9.74
CA ASP A 51 0.25 -19.64 -10.75
C ASP A 51 -0.59 -18.38 -11.00
N ALA A 52 -0.92 -17.63 -9.96
CA ALA A 52 -1.49 -16.30 -10.09
C ALA A 52 -1.15 -15.39 -8.90
N ASN A 53 -0.77 -14.15 -9.18
CA ASN A 53 -0.59 -13.14 -8.15
C ASN A 53 -1.84 -12.25 -8.07
N LEU A 54 -2.56 -12.32 -6.95
CA LEU A 54 -3.77 -11.55 -6.71
C LEU A 54 -3.54 -10.59 -5.54
N CYS A 55 -3.67 -9.29 -5.82
CA CYS A 55 -3.53 -8.21 -4.86
C CYS A 55 -4.88 -7.56 -4.57
N LEU A 56 -5.15 -7.26 -3.29
CA LEU A 56 -6.27 -6.44 -2.83
C LEU A 56 -5.69 -5.25 -2.07
N ALA A 57 -6.20 -4.05 -2.35
CA ALA A 57 -5.91 -2.83 -1.62
C ALA A 57 -7.19 -2.07 -1.27
N ILE A 58 -7.22 -1.48 -0.08
CA ILE A 58 -8.32 -0.65 0.43
C ILE A 58 -7.73 0.62 1.02
N ASP A 59 -8.11 1.75 0.46
CA ASP A 59 -7.63 3.08 0.83
C ASP A 59 -8.78 3.96 1.32
N ARG A 60 -8.66 4.50 2.53
CA ARG A 60 -9.63 5.48 3.04
C ARG A 60 -9.45 6.83 2.35
N LEU A 61 -10.53 7.33 1.75
CA LEU A 61 -10.57 8.62 1.08
C LEU A 61 -10.93 9.77 2.05
N PRO A 62 -10.58 11.04 1.74
CA PRO A 62 -10.85 12.18 2.61
C PRO A 62 -12.33 12.43 2.93
N ASN A 63 -13.24 11.95 2.07
CA ASN A 63 -14.69 12.09 2.23
C ASN A 63 -15.32 10.95 3.05
N GLY A 64 -14.52 10.05 3.62
CA GLY A 64 -15.00 8.90 4.38
C GLY A 64 -15.45 7.71 3.54
N LEU A 65 -15.28 7.76 2.22
CA LEU A 65 -15.42 6.60 1.34
C LEU A 65 -14.11 5.80 1.30
N PHE A 66 -14.15 4.63 0.66
CA PHE A 66 -12.99 3.76 0.49
C PHE A 66 -12.79 3.45 -0.98
N ALA A 67 -11.58 3.70 -1.48
CA ALA A 67 -11.16 3.18 -2.78
C ALA A 67 -10.72 1.73 -2.60
N VAL A 68 -11.25 0.84 -3.42
CA VAL A 68 -10.91 -0.58 -3.43
C VAL A 68 -10.30 -0.89 -4.78
N HIS A 69 -9.09 -1.41 -4.75
CA HIS A 69 -8.35 -1.83 -5.92
C HIS A 69 -8.04 -3.32 -5.83
N VAL A 70 -8.30 -4.05 -6.91
CA VAL A 70 -7.88 -5.45 -7.06
C VAL A 70 -7.10 -5.58 -8.36
N GLY A 71 -5.91 -6.17 -8.27
CA GLY A 71 -5.08 -6.50 -9.42
C GLY A 71 -4.81 -8.00 -9.45
N ILE A 72 -4.93 -8.63 -10.60
CA ILE A 72 -4.59 -10.04 -10.79
C ILE A 72 -3.66 -10.21 -11.99
N ASP A 73 -2.66 -11.07 -11.82
CA ASP A 73 -1.80 -11.59 -12.88
C ASP A 73 -1.90 -13.12 -12.87
N VAL A 74 -2.51 -13.72 -13.90
CA VAL A 74 -2.62 -15.17 -14.07
C VAL A 74 -1.52 -15.63 -15.02
N HIS A 75 -0.56 -16.39 -14.50
CA HIS A 75 0.57 -16.88 -15.28
C HIS A 75 0.11 -17.96 -16.26
N MET A 76 0.07 -17.60 -17.53
CA MET A 76 -0.22 -18.47 -18.67
C MET A 76 0.60 -18.03 -19.87
N SER A 77 0.51 -18.75 -20.98
CA SER A 77 1.19 -18.30 -22.20
C SER A 77 0.54 -17.01 -22.72
N PHE A 78 1.31 -16.20 -23.45
CA PHE A 78 0.77 -15.00 -24.08
C PHE A 78 -0.36 -15.32 -25.08
N GLU A 79 -0.27 -16.47 -25.76
CA GLU A 79 -1.28 -16.91 -26.73
C GLU A 79 -2.61 -17.25 -26.03
N ASP A 80 -2.56 -18.03 -24.95
CA ASP A 80 -3.76 -18.34 -24.14
C ASP A 80 -4.35 -17.05 -23.53
N ALA A 81 -3.51 -16.13 -23.05
CA ALA A 81 -3.98 -14.85 -22.52
C ALA A 81 -4.66 -13.99 -23.59
N GLN A 82 -4.17 -14.02 -24.83
CA GLN A 82 -4.76 -13.29 -25.93
C GLN A 82 -6.11 -13.88 -26.36
N GLU A 83 -6.27 -15.21 -26.29
CA GLU A 83 -7.56 -15.89 -26.54
C GLU A 83 -8.66 -15.33 -25.60
N TYR A 84 -8.40 -15.24 -24.30
CA TYR A 84 -9.35 -14.64 -23.35
C TYR A 84 -9.67 -13.16 -23.61
N ILE A 85 -8.77 -12.41 -24.26
CA ILE A 85 -8.98 -10.98 -24.58
C ILE A 85 -9.76 -10.82 -25.88
N ASP A 86 -9.55 -11.71 -26.84
CA ASP A 86 -10.19 -11.68 -28.16
C ASP A 86 -11.64 -12.18 -28.08
N ASP A 87 -11.94 -12.98 -27.06
CA ASP A 87 -13.28 -13.49 -26.74
C ASP A 87 -14.28 -12.40 -26.33
N PRO A 88 -15.57 -12.55 -26.68
CA PRO A 88 -16.59 -11.58 -26.31
C PRO A 88 -16.95 -11.67 -24.81
N GLY A 89 -16.59 -10.64 -24.06
CA GLY A 89 -17.01 -10.46 -22.68
C GLY A 89 -15.84 -10.19 -21.74
N ASP A 90 -16.12 -10.03 -20.45
CA ASP A 90 -15.08 -9.90 -19.43
C ASP A 90 -14.65 -11.30 -18.98
N PRO A 91 -13.37 -11.69 -19.14
CA PRO A 91 -12.90 -13.01 -18.75
C PRO A 91 -12.81 -13.16 -17.23
N PHE A 92 -12.83 -12.05 -16.48
CA PHE A 92 -12.77 -12.07 -15.03
C PHE A 92 -14.02 -11.54 -14.36
N ILE A 93 -14.42 -12.22 -13.29
CA ILE A 93 -15.49 -11.79 -12.40
C ILE A 93 -14.91 -11.58 -11.00
N LEU A 94 -14.91 -10.34 -10.54
CA LEU A 94 -14.52 -9.99 -9.16
C LEU A 94 -15.70 -10.04 -8.20
N ARG A 95 -15.47 -10.63 -7.02
CA ARG A 95 -16.34 -10.58 -5.86
C ARG A 95 -15.53 -10.22 -4.63
N ILE A 96 -15.93 -9.19 -3.93
CA ILE A 96 -15.43 -8.88 -2.59
C ILE A 96 -16.28 -9.63 -1.57
N ARG A 97 -15.62 -10.29 -0.63
CA ARG A 97 -16.22 -11.27 0.29
C ARG A 97 -15.78 -11.00 1.72
N GLY A 98 -16.70 -11.23 2.67
CA GLY A 98 -16.39 -11.40 4.09
C GLY A 98 -15.66 -12.73 4.34
N ASP A 99 -14.84 -12.81 5.39
CA ASP A 99 -14.07 -14.01 5.77
C ASP A 99 -14.38 -14.47 7.19
N ASP A 100 -15.49 -15.17 7.32
CA ASP A 100 -15.90 -15.88 8.52
C ASP A 100 -14.97 -17.06 8.84
N SER A 101 -14.02 -16.86 9.76
CA SER A 101 -13.10 -17.91 10.24
C SER A 101 -12.36 -18.65 9.10
N GLY A 102 -11.92 -17.90 8.07
CA GLY A 102 -11.19 -18.44 6.93
C GLY A 102 -12.06 -18.98 5.78
N LYS A 103 -13.38 -18.74 5.81
CA LYS A 103 -14.31 -19.12 4.74
C LYS A 103 -14.91 -17.87 4.12
N LEU A 104 -15.00 -17.86 2.78
CA LEU A 104 -15.68 -16.80 2.04
C LEU A 104 -17.21 -16.88 2.23
N ALA A 105 -17.77 -16.14 3.19
CA ALA A 105 -19.17 -16.25 3.59
C ALA A 105 -20.08 -15.22 2.89
N GLU A 106 -19.95 -13.94 3.22
CA GLU A 106 -20.79 -12.86 2.71
C GLU A 106 -20.33 -12.40 1.34
N PHE A 107 -21.28 -12.12 0.45
CA PHE A 107 -21.02 -11.28 -0.70
C PHE A 107 -21.19 -9.83 -0.29
N LEU A 108 -20.13 -9.03 -0.43
CA LEU A 108 -20.19 -7.60 -0.14
C LEU A 108 -20.56 -6.81 -1.39
N PHE A 109 -19.76 -6.92 -2.45
CA PHE A 109 -20.02 -6.29 -3.74
C PHE A 109 -19.11 -6.86 -4.84
N SER A 110 -19.33 -6.41 -6.07
CA SER A 110 -18.47 -6.65 -7.24
C SER A 110 -18.03 -5.31 -7.85
N ALA A 111 -16.93 -5.31 -8.59
CA ALA A 111 -16.51 -4.17 -9.40
C ALA A 111 -16.22 -4.64 -10.84
N PRO A 112 -16.44 -3.76 -11.85
CA PRO A 112 -16.09 -4.07 -13.23
C PRO A 112 -14.57 -4.01 -13.44
N ILE A 113 -14.11 -4.66 -14.50
CA ILE A 113 -12.73 -4.52 -14.98
C ILE A 113 -12.51 -3.07 -15.44
N THR A 114 -11.41 -2.47 -15.00
CA THR A 114 -10.97 -1.13 -15.43
C THR A 114 -9.80 -1.17 -16.39
N SER A 115 -9.04 -2.27 -16.38
CA SER A 115 -7.95 -2.56 -17.31
C SER A 115 -7.82 -4.06 -17.50
N LEU A 116 -7.64 -4.50 -18.73
CA LEU A 116 -7.38 -5.89 -19.12
C LEU A 116 -6.19 -5.90 -20.09
N GLY A 117 -5.29 -6.86 -19.95
CA GLY A 117 -4.15 -6.97 -20.85
C GLY A 117 -3.46 -8.33 -20.78
N ALA A 118 -2.71 -8.63 -21.83
CA ALA A 118 -1.85 -9.79 -21.92
C ALA A 118 -0.39 -9.34 -22.01
N SER A 119 0.51 -10.05 -21.35
CA SER A 119 1.96 -9.83 -21.47
C SER A 119 2.72 -11.15 -21.50
N PRO A 120 3.87 -11.22 -22.21
CA PRO A 120 4.72 -12.40 -22.20
C PRO A 120 5.31 -12.74 -20.82
N GLU A 121 5.38 -11.77 -19.92
CA GLU A 121 6.03 -11.89 -18.60
C GLU A 121 5.06 -12.40 -17.53
N PHE A 122 3.79 -11.98 -17.59
CA PHE A 122 2.81 -12.22 -16.54
C PHE A 122 1.56 -12.99 -17.00
N GLY A 123 1.39 -13.24 -18.30
CA GLY A 123 0.20 -13.88 -18.85
C GLY A 123 -0.97 -12.91 -18.93
N LEU A 124 -2.11 -13.28 -18.37
CA LEU A 124 -3.36 -12.51 -18.41
C LEU A 124 -3.48 -11.66 -17.13
N SER A 125 -3.60 -10.35 -17.30
CA SER A 125 -3.67 -9.39 -16.19
C SER A 125 -4.95 -8.55 -16.24
N ALA A 126 -5.53 -8.27 -15.07
CA ALA A 126 -6.67 -7.35 -14.95
C ALA A 126 -6.62 -6.51 -13.68
N ASN A 127 -7.18 -5.30 -13.78
CA ASN A 127 -7.42 -4.40 -12.65
C ASN A 127 -8.91 -4.14 -12.49
N PHE A 128 -9.32 -3.92 -11.24
CA PHE A 128 -10.66 -3.52 -10.84
C PHE A 128 -10.54 -2.37 -9.87
N ASP A 129 -11.28 -1.30 -10.11
CA ASP A 129 -11.33 -0.15 -9.22
C ASP A 129 -12.78 0.22 -8.91
N THR A 130 -13.05 0.46 -7.64
CA THR A 130 -14.34 1.01 -7.21
C THR A 130 -14.17 1.90 -6.00
N VAL A 131 -15.18 2.72 -5.73
CA VAL A 131 -15.30 3.50 -4.51
C VAL A 131 -16.57 3.07 -3.78
N VAL A 132 -16.43 2.67 -2.53
CA VAL A 132 -17.52 2.14 -1.71
C VAL A 132 -17.67 2.92 -0.41
N SER A 133 -18.84 2.80 0.19
CA SER A 133 -19.09 3.30 1.54
C SER A 133 -18.57 2.34 2.60
N SER A 134 -18.37 2.82 3.83
CA SER A 134 -18.05 1.98 5.01
C SER A 134 -19.01 0.81 5.16
N ALA A 135 -20.31 1.06 5.01
CA ALA A 135 -21.38 0.06 5.15
C ALA A 135 -21.31 -1.10 4.13
N GLN A 136 -20.51 -0.97 3.07
CA GLN A 136 -20.29 -2.05 2.10
C GLN A 136 -19.05 -2.90 2.43
N LEU A 137 -18.20 -2.43 3.36
CA LEU A 137 -17.02 -3.14 3.86
C LEU A 137 -17.25 -3.70 5.27
N ASP A 138 -18.26 -3.20 5.98
CA ASP A 138 -18.73 -3.67 7.29
C ASP A 138 -19.36 -5.06 7.14
N GLU A 139 -18.59 -6.09 7.47
CA GLU A 139 -19.07 -7.47 7.56
C GLU A 139 -19.69 -7.72 8.93
N ASP A 140 -19.07 -7.19 9.98
CA ASP A 140 -19.41 -7.46 11.37
C ASP A 140 -19.50 -6.19 12.22
N ARG A 141 -20.72 -5.81 12.56
CA ARG A 141 -21.03 -4.58 13.32
C ARG A 141 -20.34 -4.43 14.69
N ASN A 142 -19.74 -5.50 15.23
CA ASN A 142 -19.11 -5.48 16.56
C ASN A 142 -17.74 -6.22 16.59
N ASP A 143 -17.21 -6.65 15.46
CA ASP A 143 -15.90 -7.31 15.38
C ASP A 143 -14.99 -6.59 14.37
N GLN A 144 -13.78 -7.13 14.16
CA GLN A 144 -12.87 -6.65 13.14
C GLN A 144 -13.36 -7.15 11.77
N ASP A 145 -13.44 -6.28 10.77
CA ASP A 145 -13.87 -6.68 9.44
C ASP A 145 -12.76 -7.47 8.74
N GLU A 146 -13.09 -8.67 8.25
CA GLU A 146 -12.19 -9.48 7.45
C GLU A 146 -12.61 -9.54 5.97
N ILE A 147 -11.79 -8.99 5.08
CA ILE A 147 -12.13 -8.85 3.66
C ILE A 147 -11.15 -9.63 2.78
N ARG A 148 -11.69 -10.30 1.76
CA ARG A 148 -10.94 -10.93 0.67
C ARG A 148 -11.53 -10.61 -0.69
N ALA A 149 -10.68 -10.63 -1.71
CA ALA A 149 -11.09 -10.64 -3.10
C ALA A 149 -11.12 -12.08 -3.62
N GLU A 150 -12.23 -12.45 -4.28
CA GLU A 150 -12.35 -13.64 -5.11
C GLU A 150 -12.44 -13.20 -6.57
N VAL A 151 -11.53 -13.71 -7.40
CA VAL A 151 -11.55 -13.52 -8.85
C VAL A 151 -11.77 -14.87 -9.52
N LEU A 152 -12.80 -14.95 -10.35
CA LEU A 152 -13.06 -16.10 -11.21
C LEU A 152 -12.57 -15.80 -12.61
N LEU A 153 -11.86 -16.74 -13.23
CA LEU A 153 -11.54 -16.73 -14.66
C LEU A 153 -12.56 -17.59 -15.39
N PHE A 154 -13.18 -17.02 -16.41
CA PHE A 154 -14.26 -17.61 -17.18
C PHE A 154 -13.84 -17.73 -18.65
N ASP A 155 -13.99 -18.93 -19.19
CA ASP A 155 -13.80 -19.24 -20.60
C ASP A 155 -15.17 -19.14 -21.30
N SER A 156 -15.25 -18.23 -22.26
CA SER A 156 -16.51 -17.88 -22.95
C SER A 156 -16.90 -18.91 -24.02
N ASP A 157 -15.92 -19.56 -24.63
CA ASP A 157 -16.10 -20.62 -25.62
C ASP A 157 -16.74 -21.86 -25.02
N THR A 158 -16.27 -22.25 -23.83
CA THR A 158 -16.80 -23.43 -23.12
C THR A 158 -17.91 -23.08 -22.13
N ASN A 159 -18.11 -21.80 -21.82
CA ASN A 159 -19.02 -21.30 -20.80
C ASN A 159 -18.74 -21.94 -19.43
N THR A 160 -17.46 -21.99 -19.04
CA THR A 160 -17.01 -22.59 -17.78
C THR A 160 -16.05 -21.70 -16.99
N VAL A 161 -16.02 -21.90 -15.66
CA VAL A 161 -15.01 -21.28 -14.79
C VAL A 161 -13.76 -22.15 -14.81
N THR A 162 -12.67 -21.63 -15.36
CA THR A 162 -11.37 -22.33 -15.50
C THR A 162 -10.40 -21.99 -14.38
N GLY A 163 -10.61 -20.87 -13.68
CA GLY A 163 -9.78 -20.45 -12.55
C GLY A 163 -10.58 -19.81 -11.42
N ARG A 164 -10.13 -20.03 -10.19
CA ARG A 164 -10.66 -19.37 -8.99
C ARG A 164 -9.50 -18.97 -8.09
N PHE A 165 -9.34 -17.67 -7.92
CA PHE A 165 -8.23 -17.06 -7.19
C PHE A 165 -8.77 -16.27 -6.01
N VAL A 166 -8.12 -16.39 -4.86
CA VAL A 166 -8.55 -15.74 -3.63
C VAL A 166 -7.36 -14.99 -3.03
N SER A 167 -7.56 -13.71 -2.70
CA SER A 167 -6.52 -12.91 -2.09
C SER A 167 -6.20 -13.40 -0.68
N ASN A 168 -5.06 -12.96 -0.17
CA ASN A 168 -4.85 -12.95 1.27
C ASN A 168 -5.90 -12.06 1.95
N ARG A 169 -6.07 -12.26 3.26
CA ARG A 169 -7.01 -11.52 4.07
C ARG A 169 -6.49 -10.14 4.41
N ILE A 170 -7.35 -9.14 4.29
CA ILE A 170 -7.17 -7.84 4.93
C ILE A 170 -8.08 -7.79 6.15
N THR A 171 -7.55 -7.32 7.27
CA THR A 171 -8.33 -7.11 8.48
C THR A 171 -8.28 -5.62 8.85
N GLY A 172 -9.43 -5.02 9.13
CA GLY A 172 -9.54 -3.59 9.42
C GLY A 172 -10.80 -3.25 10.20
N ASN A 173 -10.97 -1.98 10.55
CA ASN A 173 -12.26 -1.47 11.02
C ASN A 173 -12.67 -0.40 10.03
N TRP A 174 -13.70 -0.69 9.23
CA TRP A 174 -14.13 0.18 8.14
C TRP A 174 -15.30 1.09 8.52
N SER A 175 -15.73 1.04 9.79
CA SER A 175 -16.81 1.85 10.39
C SER A 175 -16.41 3.24 10.88
#